data_AF-A0A6P0Y3E6-F1
#
_entry.id   AF-A0A6P0Y3E6-F1
#
_cell.length_a   1.000
_cell.length_b   1.000
_cell.length_c   1.000
_cell.angle_alpha   90.00
_cell.angle_beta   90.00
_cell.angle_gamma   90.00
#
_symmetry.space_group_name_H-M   'P 1'
#
loop_
_entity.id
_entity.type
_entity.pdbx_description
1 polymer ?
#
loop_
_entity_poly.entity_id
_entity_poly.type
_entity_poly.pdbx_seq_one_letter_code
_entity_poly.pdbx_strand_id
1 'polypeptide(L)'
;MAQILDPLPSNTSNQILCCYVNATSQIQIAKISNVPNWYFERVVFPGQRLVFESVAGASMEIHTGMMASSILSDTVPCDRLQINEGPYSSISQTEQTTAKLFTLPQRRKTPSKPAAVLSAVD
;
A
#
# COMPACT_ATOMS: atom_id res chain seq x y z
N MET A 1 -1.07 34.79 10.12
CA MET A 1 -1.85 34.15 9.04
C MET A 1 -1.98 32.68 9.38
N ALA A 2 -3.21 32.20 9.62
CA ALA A 2 -3.44 30.78 9.86
C ALA A 2 -3.51 30.07 8.50
N GLN A 3 -2.72 29.02 8.31
CA GLN A 3 -2.97 28.07 7.23
C GLN A 3 -4.31 27.40 7.57
N ILE A 4 -5.39 27.82 6.91
CA ILE A 4 -6.72 27.23 7.10
C ILE A 4 -6.65 25.84 6.50
N LEU A 5 -6.84 24.85 7.35
CA LEU A 5 -6.93 23.45 6.97
C LEU A 5 -8.39 23.14 6.86
N ASP A 6 -8.83 22.71 5.69
CA ASP A 6 -10.10 22.04 5.61
C ASP A 6 -9.86 20.62 6.15
N PRO A 7 -10.47 20.25 7.29
CA PRO A 7 -10.43 18.87 7.74
C PRO A 7 -10.98 18.00 6.62
N LEU A 8 -10.45 16.78 6.50
CA LEU A 8 -10.94 15.83 5.51
C LEU A 8 -12.47 15.73 5.62
N PRO A 9 -13.19 15.79 4.49
CA PRO A 9 -14.64 15.70 4.52
C PRO A 9 -15.05 14.39 5.20
N SER A 10 -15.83 14.49 6.27
CA SER A 10 -16.16 13.40 7.20
C SER A 10 -16.92 12.22 6.58
N ASN A 11 -17.22 12.28 5.28
CA ASN A 11 -18.00 11.31 4.52
C ASN A 11 -17.14 10.36 3.67
N THR A 12 -15.82 10.46 3.69
CA THR A 12 -14.97 9.54 2.91
C THR A 12 -14.69 8.28 3.73
N SER A 13 -15.38 7.17 3.41
CA SER A 13 -15.21 5.86 4.05
C SER A 13 -13.82 5.23 3.90
N ASN A 14 -12.90 5.91 3.22
CA ASN A 14 -11.60 5.38 2.79
C ASN A 14 -10.46 6.27 3.30
N GLN A 15 -10.62 6.84 4.50
CA GLN A 15 -9.58 7.61 5.16
C GLN A 15 -8.43 6.70 5.59
N ILE A 16 -7.21 7.12 5.30
CA ILE A 16 -5.98 6.40 5.61
C ILE A 16 -4.97 7.34 6.26
N LEU A 17 -4.19 6.81 7.20
CA LEU A 17 -3.07 7.53 7.80
C LEU A 17 -1.82 7.31 6.94
N CYS A 18 -1.24 8.40 6.45
CA CYS A 18 -0.09 8.41 5.58
C CYS A 18 1.13 9.02 6.27
N CYS A 19 2.32 8.55 5.88
CA CYS A 19 3.59 9.11 6.32
C CYS A 19 4.53 9.32 5.13
N TYR A 20 4.97 10.55 4.96
CA TYR A 20 6.01 10.93 4.03
C TYR A 20 7.26 11.42 4.77
N VAL A 21 8.44 11.16 4.21
CA VAL A 21 9.70 11.70 4.72
C VAL A 21 10.43 12.39 3.58
N ASN A 22 10.76 13.67 3.76
CA ASN A 22 11.62 14.35 2.82
C ASN A 22 13.07 13.91 3.06
N ALA A 23 13.56 12.96 2.26
CA ALA A 23 14.94 12.49 2.32
C ALA A 23 15.93 13.41 1.57
N THR A 24 15.47 14.52 0.98
CA THR A 24 16.31 15.45 0.23
C THR A 24 16.87 16.56 1.12
N SER A 25 17.89 17.27 0.63
CA SER A 25 18.47 18.43 1.32
C SER A 25 17.77 19.76 1.00
N GLN A 26 16.62 19.73 0.32
CA GLN A 26 15.86 20.92 -0.06
C GLN A 26 14.50 20.95 0.63
N ILE A 27 13.95 22.15 0.84
CA ILE A 27 12.58 22.32 1.31
C ILE A 27 11.63 21.87 0.19
N GLN A 28 10.59 21.14 0.57
CA GLN A 28 9.56 20.64 -0.35
C GLN A 28 8.18 21.14 0.07
N ILE A 29 7.26 21.20 -0.89
CA ILE A 29 5.85 21.43 -0.64
C ILE A 29 5.10 20.16 -1.05
N ALA A 30 4.50 19.48 -0.09
CA ALA A 30 3.60 18.35 -0.30
C ALA A 30 2.18 18.87 -0.49
N LYS A 31 1.54 18.55 -1.61
CA LYS A 31 0.21 19.02 -1.98
C LYS A 31 -0.67 17.87 -2.44
N ILE A 32 -1.97 17.94 -2.17
CA ILE A 32 -2.95 17.03 -2.77
C ILE A 32 -4.03 17.88 -3.44
N SER A 33 -4.18 17.68 -4.76
CA SER A 33 -5.10 18.45 -5.61
C SER A 33 -6.20 17.58 -6.24
N ASN A 34 -6.04 16.26 -6.21
CA ASN A 34 -6.90 15.32 -6.94
C ASN A 34 -8.18 14.91 -6.19
N VAL A 35 -8.39 15.44 -4.98
CA VAL A 35 -9.59 15.20 -4.17
C VAL A 35 -10.49 16.44 -4.26
N PRO A 36 -11.75 16.30 -4.72
CA PRO A 36 -12.64 17.44 -4.85
C PRO A 36 -13.02 18.01 -3.49
N ASN A 37 -13.10 19.35 -3.41
CA ASN A 37 -13.50 20.09 -2.21
C ASN A 37 -12.60 19.84 -0.98
N TRP A 38 -11.34 19.44 -1.20
CA TRP A 38 -10.34 19.32 -0.14
C TRP A 38 -9.04 19.98 -0.61
N TYR A 39 -8.50 20.86 0.23
CA TYR A 39 -7.22 21.51 -0.03
C TYR A 39 -6.20 21.07 1.02
N PHE A 40 -5.14 20.43 0.55
CA PHE A 40 -4.02 20.00 1.38
C PHE A 40 -2.71 20.51 0.78
N GLU A 41 -1.96 21.29 1.57
CA GLU A 41 -0.64 21.79 1.19
C GLU A 41 0.23 21.97 2.44
N ARG A 42 1.43 21.38 2.46
CA ARG A 42 2.35 21.38 3.61
C ARG A 42 3.79 21.54 3.19
N VAL A 43 4.51 22.40 3.91
CA VAL A 43 5.96 22.51 3.79
C VAL A 43 6.62 21.37 4.55
N VAL A 44 7.57 20.68 3.92
CA VAL A 44 8.34 19.58 4.49
C VAL A 44 9.83 19.92 4.40
N PHE A 45 10.45 20.14 5.55
CA PHE A 45 11.89 20.43 5.66
C PHE A 45 12.75 19.19 5.37
N PRO A 46 14.02 19.36 4.98
CA PRO A 46 14.98 18.28 4.88
C PRO A 46 14.97 17.36 6.11
N GLY A 47 14.81 16.05 5.91
CA GLY A 47 14.75 15.04 6.96
C GLY A 47 13.44 14.99 7.76
N GLN A 48 12.48 15.89 7.51
CA GLN A 48 11.23 15.92 8.25
C GLN A 48 10.29 14.78 7.84
N ARG A 49 9.62 14.21 8.84
CA ARG A 49 8.50 13.29 8.67
C ARG A 49 7.18 14.05 8.73
N LEU A 50 6.40 13.99 7.65
CA LEU A 50 5.05 14.51 7.55
C LEU A 50 4.07 13.34 7.72
N VAL A 51 3.32 13.35 8.82
CA VAL A 51 2.19 12.44 9.04
C VAL A 51 0.91 13.20 8.76
N PHE A 52 0.02 12.62 7.96
CA PHE A 52 -1.22 13.26 7.54
C PHE A 52 -2.29 12.21 7.26
N GLU A 53 -3.55 12.59 7.43
CA GLU A 53 -4.66 11.78 6.97
C GLU A 53 -4.96 12.13 5.51
N SER A 54 -5.36 11.13 4.74
CA SER A 54 -5.73 11.28 3.33
C SER A 54 -6.80 10.25 2.96
N VAL A 55 -7.20 10.20 1.69
CA VAL A 55 -8.02 9.11 1.13
C VAL A 55 -7.15 8.18 0.28
N ALA A 56 -7.48 6.89 0.21
CA ALA A 56 -6.73 5.89 -0.56
C ALA A 56 -6.42 6.35 -2.01
N GLY A 57 -7.44 6.85 -2.73
CA GLY A 57 -7.28 7.35 -4.11
C GLY A 57 -6.58 8.71 -4.25
N ALA A 58 -6.08 9.32 -3.18
CA ALA A 58 -5.37 10.60 -3.27
C ALA A 58 -3.94 10.43 -3.79
N SER A 59 -3.44 11.47 -4.46
CA SER A 59 -2.07 11.54 -4.96
C SER A 59 -1.38 12.76 -4.37
N MET A 60 -0.27 12.52 -3.68
CA MET A 60 0.55 13.56 -3.08
C MET A 60 1.59 14.06 -4.09
N GLU A 61 1.42 15.28 -4.53
CA GLU A 61 2.35 16.04 -5.35
C GLU A 61 3.47 16.62 -4.49
N ILE A 62 4.71 16.41 -4.90
CA ILE A 62 5.89 17.03 -4.29
C ILE A 62 6.39 18.12 -5.22
N HIS A 63 6.25 19.36 -4.78
CA HIS A 63 6.80 20.52 -5.47
C HIS A 63 8.16 20.87 -4.85
N THR A 64 9.19 21.01 -5.69
CA THR A 64 10.53 21.44 -5.27
C THR A 64 10.95 22.67 -6.07
N GLY A 65 11.96 23.36 -5.56
CA GLY A 65 12.60 24.48 -6.25
C GLY A 65 13.41 25.34 -5.28
N MET A 66 14.60 25.76 -5.72
CA MET A 66 15.26 26.89 -5.08
C MET A 66 14.39 28.12 -5.27
N MET A 67 14.25 28.90 -4.18
CA MET A 67 13.32 30.02 -4.00
C MET A 67 12.84 30.65 -5.33
N ALA A 68 11.53 30.52 -5.60
CA ALA A 68 10.76 31.08 -6.74
C ALA A 68 10.38 30.14 -7.90
N SER A 69 10.65 28.84 -7.84
CA SER A 69 10.06 27.87 -8.79
C SER A 69 9.24 26.81 -8.06
N SER A 70 7.98 26.60 -8.49
CA SER A 70 7.13 25.49 -8.05
C SER A 70 7.17 24.43 -9.15
N ILE A 71 8.20 23.60 -9.14
CA ILE A 71 8.33 22.53 -10.12
C ILE A 71 7.76 21.27 -9.48
N LEU A 72 6.65 20.77 -10.02
CA LEU A 72 6.15 19.45 -9.69
C LEU A 72 7.25 18.44 -9.98
N SER A 73 7.79 17.86 -8.93
CA SER A 73 8.98 16.99 -9.00
C SER A 73 8.60 15.52 -8.91
N ASP A 74 7.59 15.20 -8.11
CA ASP A 74 7.09 13.84 -7.97
C ASP A 74 5.57 13.84 -7.68
N THR A 75 4.92 12.72 -7.94
CA THR A 75 3.54 12.45 -7.58
C THR A 75 3.44 11.04 -7.01
N VAL A 76 3.22 10.95 -5.71
CA VAL A 76 3.21 9.70 -4.95
C VAL A 76 1.78 9.37 -4.53
N PRO A 77 1.20 8.23 -4.93
CA PRO A 77 -0.14 7.83 -4.48
C PRO A 77 -0.13 7.54 -2.97
N CYS A 78 -1.17 8.00 -2.27
CA CYS A 78 -1.28 7.92 -0.81
C CYS A 78 -1.35 6.47 -0.32
N ASP A 79 -1.88 5.54 -1.11
CA ASP A 79 -1.85 4.10 -0.84
C ASP A 79 -0.44 3.56 -0.56
N ARG A 80 0.59 4.13 -1.20
CA ARG A 80 1.99 3.72 -0.98
C ARG A 80 2.62 4.35 0.27
N LEU A 81 2.00 5.41 0.78
CA LEU A 81 2.43 6.14 1.98
C LEU A 81 1.66 5.70 3.22
N GLN A 82 0.64 4.84 3.05
CA GLN A 82 -0.19 4.33 4.12
C GLN A 82 0.65 3.63 5.18
N ILE A 83 0.41 3.98 6.43
CA ILE A 83 0.99 3.30 7.58
C ILE A 83 0.01 2.19 7.97
N ASN A 84 0.44 0.94 7.85
CA ASN A 84 -0.34 -0.19 8.34
C ASN A 84 -0.31 -0.19 9.87
N GLU A 85 -1.36 0.30 10.51
CA GLU A 85 -1.52 0.30 11.97
C GLU A 85 -1.59 -1.14 12.53
N GLY A 86 -0.44 -1.71 12.88
CA GLY A 86 -0.35 -3.05 13.48
C GLY A 86 -0.46 -3.01 15.00
N PRO A 87 -1.19 -3.96 15.64
CA PRO A 87 -1.24 -5.38 15.26
C PRO A 87 -2.63 -5.95 14.86
N TYR A 88 -3.48 -5.21 14.17
CA TYR A 88 -4.55 -5.83 13.33
C TYR A 88 -4.41 -5.53 11.84
N SER A 89 -3.30 -4.91 11.41
CA SER A 89 -3.02 -4.60 10.01
C SER A 89 -2.58 -5.82 9.19
N SER A 90 -3.45 -6.83 9.15
CA SER A 90 -3.44 -7.86 8.13
C SER A 90 -4.87 -8.26 7.84
N ILE A 91 -5.35 -7.93 6.64
CA ILE A 91 -5.88 -8.93 5.69
C ILE A 91 -5.90 -8.24 4.33
N SER A 92 -5.04 -8.74 3.46
CA SER A 92 -5.17 -8.61 2.02
C SER A 92 -6.50 -9.21 1.58
N GLN A 93 -7.39 -8.43 0.99
CA GLN A 93 -8.41 -8.98 0.09
C GLN A 93 -7.99 -8.66 -1.34
N THR A 94 -7.01 -9.44 -1.81
CA THR A 94 -6.99 -9.80 -3.23
C THR A 94 -8.00 -10.93 -3.36
N GLU A 95 -9.30 -10.61 -3.50
CA GLU A 95 -10.25 -11.58 -4.04
C GLU A 95 -9.95 -11.74 -5.54
N GLN A 96 -8.97 -12.60 -5.80
CA GLN A 96 -8.76 -13.21 -7.10
C GLN A 96 -10.01 -14.03 -7.41
N THR A 97 -10.85 -13.44 -8.25
CA THR A 97 -11.91 -14.14 -8.94
C THR A 97 -11.28 -15.32 -9.70
N THR A 98 -11.84 -16.51 -9.48
CA THR A 98 -11.74 -17.71 -10.33
C THR A 98 -10.39 -18.44 -10.45
N ALA A 99 -10.15 -19.38 -9.54
CA ALA A 99 -9.47 -20.64 -9.88
C ALA A 99 -10.38 -21.81 -9.47
N LYS A 100 -11.27 -22.21 -10.40
CA LYS A 100 -12.01 -23.46 -10.32
C LYS A 100 -11.11 -24.60 -10.79
N LEU A 101 -11.21 -25.71 -10.06
CA LEU A 101 -10.98 -27.09 -10.48
C LEU A 101 -9.52 -27.59 -10.44
N PHE A 102 -9.16 -28.28 -9.36
CA PHE A 102 -8.48 -29.58 -9.43
C PHE A 102 -8.64 -30.32 -8.10
N THR A 103 -9.62 -31.22 -8.05
CA THR A 103 -9.87 -32.13 -6.93
C THR A 103 -9.01 -33.38 -7.10
N LEU A 104 -8.08 -33.63 -6.19
CA LEU A 104 -7.39 -34.92 -6.07
C LEU A 104 -8.03 -35.74 -4.94
N PRO A 105 -8.52 -36.97 -5.21
CA PRO A 105 -9.25 -37.76 -4.21
C PRO A 105 -8.33 -38.58 -3.28
N GLN A 106 -8.89 -38.83 -2.11
CA GLN A 106 -8.33 -39.52 -0.94
C GLN A 106 -7.64 -40.87 -1.19
N ARG A 107 -6.49 -40.96 -0.52
CA ARG A 107 -5.76 -42.15 -0.04
C ARG A 107 -6.70 -43.29 0.42
N ARG A 108 -6.64 -44.45 -0.25
CA ARG A 108 -7.19 -45.73 0.25
C ARG A 108 -6.07 -46.71 0.60
N LYS A 109 -6.30 -47.43 1.70
CA LYS A 109 -5.39 -48.34 2.40
C LYS A 109 -5.08 -49.62 1.59
N THR A 110 -3.91 -50.20 1.84
CA THR A 110 -3.45 -51.55 1.44
C THR A 110 -4.41 -52.65 1.96
N PRO A 111 -4.51 -53.84 1.33
CA PRO A 111 -3.59 -54.95 1.65
C PRO A 111 -3.37 -56.01 0.53
N SER A 112 -2.48 -56.96 0.85
CA SER A 112 -2.37 -58.36 0.38
C SER A 112 -1.43 -58.75 -0.80
N LYS A 113 -0.38 -59.47 -0.39
CA LYS A 113 0.51 -60.46 -1.05
C LYS A 113 -0.22 -61.53 -1.89
N PRO A 114 0.46 -62.52 -2.55
CA PRO A 114 1.90 -62.68 -2.86
C PRO A 114 2.20 -63.20 -4.31
N ALA A 115 3.47 -63.53 -4.55
CA ALA A 115 4.02 -64.53 -5.49
C ALA A 115 4.74 -64.02 -6.75
N ALA A 116 6.07 -64.06 -6.69
CA ALA A 116 6.91 -64.33 -7.85
C ALA A 116 8.07 -65.21 -7.41
N VAL A 117 8.07 -66.43 -7.93
CA VAL A 117 9.13 -67.43 -7.86
C VAL A 117 10.15 -67.08 -8.94
N LEU A 118 11.45 -67.17 -8.63
CA LEU A 118 12.53 -67.82 -9.41
C LEU A 118 13.87 -67.15 -9.12
N SER A 119 14.64 -67.80 -8.23
CA SER A 119 16.10 -67.67 -8.14
C SER A 119 16.74 -68.60 -9.18
N ALA A 120 17.87 -68.18 -9.74
CA ALA A 120 18.82 -69.04 -10.45
C ALA A 120 20.12 -69.12 -9.65
N VAL A 121 20.92 -70.17 -9.91
CA VAL A 121 22.26 -70.57 -9.39
C VAL A 121 22.21 -71.36 -8.07
N ASP A 122 22.61 -72.63 -7.95
CA ASP A 122 23.59 -73.51 -8.64
C ASP A 122 22.97 -74.91 -8.86
#